data_AF-A0A925DGE2-F1
#
_entry.id   AF-A0A925DGE2-F1
#
_cell.length_a   1.000
_cell.length_b   1.000
_cell.length_c   1.000
_cell.angle_alpha   90.00
_cell.angle_beta   90.00
_cell.angle_gamma   90.00
#
_symmetry.space_group_name_H-M   'P 1'
#
loop_
_entity.id
_entity.type
_entity.pdbx_description
1 polymer ?
#
loop_
_entity_poly.entity_id
_entity_poly.type
_entity_poly.pdbx_seq_one_letter_code
_entity_poly.pdbx_strand_id
1 'polypeptide(L)'
;AALTGWQLLAGGLMLAPVAWVADAPLPTLNLPQILAYAYLSIAGALLAYALWFRGIARLPPVAVSSLGLLSPLTAVILGWALLGQSVAGTSLAGLFMVLGGILAVQWATSRGS
;
A
#
# COMPACT_ATOMS: atom_id res chain seq x y z
N ALA A 1 13.62 -8.22 4.71
CA ALA A 1 12.80 -8.29 5.94
C ALA A 1 13.45 -7.53 7.10
N ALA A 2 14.61 -7.94 7.64
CA ALA A 2 15.23 -7.25 8.79
C ALA A 2 15.56 -5.77 8.54
N LEU A 3 16.21 -5.43 7.43
CA LEU A 3 16.49 -4.04 7.04
C LEU A 3 15.21 -3.19 6.92
N THR A 4 14.17 -3.75 6.30
CA THR A 4 12.87 -3.09 6.11
C THR A 4 12.17 -2.85 7.43
N GLY A 5 12.26 -3.80 8.37
CA GLY A 5 11.76 -3.62 9.74
C GLY A 5 12.46 -2.49 10.46
N TRP A 6 13.80 -2.41 10.37
CA TRP A 6 14.57 -1.29 10.91
C TRP A 6 14.24 0.04 10.25
N GLN A 7 14.02 0.07 8.94
CA GLN A 7 13.59 1.27 8.21
C GLN A 7 12.21 1.75 8.65
N LEU A 8 11.25 0.84 8.82
CA LEU A 8 9.92 1.18 9.30
C LEU A 8 9.94 1.69 10.76
N LEU A 9 10.76 1.07 11.61
CA LEU A 9 10.95 1.52 12.99
C LEU A 9 11.59 2.90 13.05
N ALA A 10 12.69 3.11 12.33
CA ALA A 10 13.37 4.39 12.25
C ALA A 10 12.45 5.47 11.66
N GLY A 11 11.74 5.17 10.57
CA GLY A 11 10.76 6.09 9.97
C GLY A 11 9.64 6.45 10.94
N GLY A 12 9.11 5.47 11.68
CA GLY A 12 8.11 5.72 12.73
C GLY A 12 8.64 6.61 13.86
N LEU A 13 9.87 6.38 14.32
CA LEU A 13 10.52 7.22 15.33
C LEU A 13 10.78 8.64 14.84
N MET A 14 11.15 8.82 13.56
CA MET A 14 11.34 10.13 12.96
C MET A 14 10.02 10.90 12.80
N LEU A 15 8.92 10.19 12.54
CA LEU A 15 7.59 10.79 12.42
C LEU A 15 6.94 11.07 13.79
N ALA A 16 7.27 10.32 14.83
CA ALA A 16 6.70 10.47 16.18
C ALA A 16 6.71 11.91 16.74
N PRO A 17 7.83 12.67 16.69
CA PRO A 17 7.82 14.06 17.18
C PRO A 17 6.96 14.98 16.31
N VAL A 18 6.86 14.73 15.00
CA VAL A 18 6.00 15.50 14.10
C VAL A 18 4.53 15.22 14.39
N ALA A 19 4.17 13.94 14.55
CA ALA A 19 2.82 13.53 14.93
C ALA A 19 2.41 14.14 16.27
N TRP A 20 3.32 14.18 17.26
CA TRP A 20 3.04 14.79 18.56
C TRP A 20 2.68 16.28 18.46
N VAL A 21 3.29 17.02 17.53
CA VAL A 21 3.08 18.46 17.37
C VAL A 21 1.93 18.78 16.41
N ALA A 22 1.73 17.96 15.38
CA ALA A 22 0.80 18.23 14.28
C ALA A 22 -0.57 17.53 14.42
N ASP A 23 -0.64 16.37 15.08
CA ASP A 23 -1.91 15.65 15.24
C ASP A 23 -2.69 16.13 16.46
N ALA A 24 -4.02 16.03 16.35
CA ALA A 24 -4.90 16.20 17.49
C ALA A 24 -4.59 15.14 18.58
N PRO A 25 -4.90 15.42 19.87
CA PRO A 25 -4.67 14.47 20.96
C PRO A 25 -5.25 13.11 20.62
N LEU A 26 -4.45 12.05 20.80
CA LEU A 26 -4.90 10.69 20.50
C LEU A 26 -6.21 10.42 21.27
N PRO A 27 -7.30 10.05 20.56
CA PRO A 27 -8.51 9.60 21.22
C PRO A 27 -8.19 8.38 22.08
N THR A 28 -8.94 8.19 23.17
CA THR A 28 -8.82 6.97 23.97
C THR A 28 -9.04 5.75 23.08
N LEU A 29 -8.01 4.91 22.94
CA LEU A 29 -8.07 3.70 22.14
C LEU A 29 -8.91 2.66 22.87
N ASN A 30 -10.08 2.39 22.32
CA ASN A 30 -10.93 1.28 22.75
C ASN A 30 -10.38 -0.04 22.18
N LEU A 31 -10.74 -1.15 22.83
CA LEU A 31 -10.37 -2.50 22.41
C LEU A 31 -10.56 -2.78 20.89
N PRO A 32 -11.69 -2.41 20.24
CA PRO A 32 -11.84 -2.60 18.79
C PRO A 32 -10.81 -1.84 17.95
N GLN A 33 -10.40 -0.64 18.37
CA GLN A 33 -9.37 0.13 17.65
C GLN A 33 -8.00 -0.53 17.80
N ILE A 34 -7.66 -1.01 19.00
CA ILE A 34 -6.43 -1.76 19.24
C ILE A 34 -6.38 -3.02 18.37
N LEU A 35 -7.49 -3.77 18.31
CA LEU A 35 -7.58 -4.96 17.46
C LEU A 35 -7.46 -4.64 15.98
N ALA A 36 -8.05 -3.52 15.51
CA ALA A 36 -7.90 -3.05 14.14
C ALA A 36 -6.43 -2.69 13.82
N TYR A 37 -5.74 -1.97 14.70
CA TYR A 37 -4.31 -1.66 14.54
C TYR A 37 -3.43 -2.93 14.55
N ALA A 38 -3.74 -3.88 15.44
CA ALA A 38 -3.04 -5.16 15.49
C ALA A 38 -3.25 -5.95 14.18
N TYR A 39 -4.48 -6.01 13.68
CA TYR A 39 -4.79 -6.65 12.41
C TYR A 39 -4.02 -6.00 11.25
N LEU A 40 -4.05 -4.67 11.12
CA LEU A 40 -3.32 -3.96 10.07
C LEU A 40 -1.81 -4.18 10.16
N SER A 41 -1.25 -4.17 11.36
CA SER A 41 0.19 -4.37 11.58
C SER A 41 0.63 -5.81 11.27
N ILE A 42 -0.16 -6.80 11.67
CA ILE A 42 0.19 -8.21 11.48
C ILE A 42 -0.14 -8.67 10.05
N ALA A 43 -1.38 -8.49 9.61
CA ALA A 43 -1.83 -8.95 8.30
C ALA A 43 -1.32 -8.02 7.18
N GLY A 44 -1.51 -6.71 7.33
CA GLY A 44 -1.21 -5.71 6.31
C GLY A 44 0.28 -5.38 6.17
N ALA A 45 1.06 -5.46 7.26
CA ALA A 45 2.50 -5.24 7.20
C ALA A 45 3.29 -6.55 7.31
N LEU A 46 3.28 -7.23 8.47
CA LEU A 46 4.19 -8.36 8.70
C LEU A 46 4.01 -9.51 7.68
N LEU A 47 2.79 -10.02 7.54
CA LEU A 47 2.48 -11.11 6.62
C LEU A 47 2.63 -10.68 5.16
N ALA A 48 2.10 -9.51 4.79
CA ALA A 48 2.22 -8.98 3.44
C ALA A 48 3.68 -8.81 3.02
N TYR A 49 4.52 -8.19 3.86
CA TYR A 49 5.96 -8.04 3.58
C TYR A 49 6.67 -9.39 3.53
N ALA A 50 6.36 -10.33 4.44
CA ALA A 50 6.96 -11.66 4.41
C ALA A 50 6.64 -12.41 3.10
N LEU A 51 5.38 -12.36 2.65
CA LEU A 51 4.95 -12.94 1.37
C LEU A 51 5.61 -12.22 0.19
N TRP A 52 5.66 -10.89 0.22
CA TRP A 52 6.32 -10.07 -0.80
C TRP A 52 7.79 -10.43 -0.95
N PHE A 53 8.58 -10.39 0.14
CA PHE A 53 9.99 -10.74 0.12
C PHE A 53 10.23 -12.17 -0.38
N ARG A 54 9.36 -13.11 0.03
CA ARG A 54 9.44 -14.50 -0.42
C ARG A 54 9.09 -14.66 -1.89
N GLY A 55 8.15 -13.87 -2.40
CA GLY A 55 7.71 -13.86 -3.80
C GLY A 55 8.77 -13.25 -4.71
N ILE A 56 9.25 -12.04 -4.42
CA ILE A 56 10.26 -11.37 -5.25
C ILE A 56 11.58 -12.12 -5.30
N ALA A 57 11.94 -12.87 -4.24
CA ALA A 57 13.13 -13.70 -4.22
C ALA A 57 13.09 -14.86 -5.23
N ARG A 58 11.90 -15.21 -5.76
CA ARG A 58 11.70 -16.32 -6.71
C ARG A 58 11.21 -15.87 -8.08
N LEU A 59 10.91 -14.58 -8.24
CA LEU A 59 10.30 -14.03 -9.46
C LEU A 59 11.32 -13.22 -10.27
N PRO A 60 11.32 -13.31 -11.60
CA PRO A 60 12.12 -12.43 -12.44
C PRO A 60 11.67 -10.96 -12.31
N PRO A 61 12.56 -9.97 -12.50
CA PRO A 61 12.27 -8.54 -12.28
C PRO A 61 11.05 -8.01 -13.04
N VAL A 62 10.80 -8.55 -14.24
CA VAL A 62 9.63 -8.21 -15.07
C VAL A 62 8.32 -8.61 -14.38
N ALA A 63 8.26 -9.77 -13.73
CA ALA A 63 7.07 -10.22 -13.02
C ALA A 63 6.80 -9.38 -11.76
N VAL A 64 7.86 -8.95 -11.07
CA VAL A 64 7.74 -8.05 -9.89
C VAL A 64 7.18 -6.69 -10.30
N SER A 65 7.61 -6.15 -11.44
CA SER A 65 7.07 -4.91 -11.99
C SER A 65 5.57 -5.04 -12.30
N SER A 66 5.16 -6.17 -12.87
CA SER A 66 3.74 -6.44 -13.14
C SER A 66 2.87 -6.52 -11.88
N LEU A 67 3.39 -7.04 -10.76
CA LEU A 67 2.67 -7.08 -9.49
C LEU A 67 2.33 -5.68 -8.95
N GLY A 68 3.23 -4.71 -9.14
CA GLY A 68 2.98 -3.31 -8.77
C GLY A 68 1.78 -2.70 -9.52
N LEU A 69 1.57 -3.12 -10.77
CA LEU A 69 0.44 -2.69 -11.60
C LEU A 69 -0.87 -3.37 -11.23
N LEU A 70 -0.79 -4.60 -10.73
CA LEU A 70 -1.95 -5.36 -10.30
C LEU A 70 -2.54 -4.82 -8.99
N SER A 71 -1.72 -4.17 -8.14
CA SER A 71 -2.18 -3.58 -6.87
C SER A 71 -3.33 -2.55 -7.04
N PRO A 72 -3.27 -1.57 -7.95
CA PRO A 72 -4.39 -0.65 -8.16
C PRO A 72 -5.60 -1.33 -8.79
N LEU A 73 -5.41 -2.33 -9.65
CA LEU A 73 -6.51 -3.14 -10.20
C LEU A 73 -7.24 -3.90 -9.09
N THR A 74 -6.51 -4.58 -8.21
CA THR A 74 -7.11 -5.29 -7.08
C THR A 74 -7.79 -4.34 -6.10
N ALA A 75 -7.22 -3.17 -5.84
CA ALA A 75 -7.85 -2.14 -5.01
C ALA A 75 -9.22 -1.70 -5.57
N VAL A 76 -9.31 -1.46 -6.88
CA VAL A 76 -10.56 -1.06 -7.55
C VAL A 76 -11.60 -2.18 -7.53
N ILE A 77 -11.18 -3.42 -7.83
CA ILE A 77 -12.07 -4.59 -7.80
C ILE A 77 -12.61 -4.82 -6.39
N LEU A 78 -11.75 -4.77 -5.37
CA LEU A 78 -12.17 -4.94 -3.97
C LEU A 78 -13.06 -3.78 -3.50
N GLY A 79 -12.77 -2.53 -3.88
CA GLY A 79 -13.62 -1.38 -3.58
C GLY A 79 -15.02 -1.48 -4.20
N TRP A 80 -15.12 -1.98 -5.43
CA TRP A 80 -16.40 -2.24 -6.08
C TRP A 80 -17.14 -3.42 -5.45
N ALA A 81 -16.47 -4.57 -5.29
CA ALA A 81 -17.10 -5.82 -4.88
C ALA A 81 -17.42 -5.91 -3.38
N LEU A 82 -16.56 -5.36 -2.51
CA LEU A 82 -16.71 -5.47 -1.05
C LEU A 82 -17.36 -4.24 -0.41
N LEU A 83 -17.06 -3.04 -0.88
CA LEU A 83 -17.63 -1.81 -0.31
C LEU A 83 -18.91 -1.36 -1.03
N GLY A 84 -19.30 -2.04 -2.11
CA GLY A 84 -20.49 -1.69 -2.90
C GLY A 84 -20.42 -0.26 -3.47
N GLN A 85 -19.21 0.31 -3.60
CA GLN A 85 -19.03 1.62 -4.18
C GLN A 85 -19.56 1.57 -5.61
N SER A 86 -20.68 2.25 -5.86
CA SER A 86 -21.12 2.48 -7.22
C SER A 86 -19.97 3.19 -7.93
N VAL A 87 -19.60 2.71 -9.10
CA VAL A 87 -18.58 3.36 -9.93
C VAL A 87 -19.20 4.64 -10.51
N ALA A 88 -19.60 5.57 -9.63
CA ALA A 88 -19.97 6.92 -9.98
C ALA A 88 -18.76 7.55 -10.68
N GLY A 89 -18.99 8.33 -11.75
CA GLY A 89 -17.96 8.69 -12.74
C GLY A 89 -16.63 9.25 -12.21
N THR A 90 -16.59 9.73 -10.96
CA THR A 90 -15.36 10.15 -10.27
C THR A 90 -14.41 8.99 -9.94
N SER A 91 -14.90 7.80 -9.58
CA SER A 91 -14.09 6.59 -9.37
C SER A 91 -13.48 6.08 -10.68
N LEU A 92 -14.22 6.21 -11.79
CA LEU A 92 -13.72 5.96 -13.14
C LEU A 92 -12.60 6.93 -13.52
N ALA A 93 -12.76 8.22 -13.23
CA ALA A 93 -11.69 9.20 -13.45
C ALA A 93 -10.43 8.88 -12.63
N GLY A 94 -10.59 8.48 -11.36
CA GLY A 94 -9.48 8.00 -10.53
C GLY A 94 -8.80 6.76 -11.10
N LEU A 95 -9.58 5.78 -11.59
CA LEU A 95 -9.07 4.60 -12.27
C LEU A 95 -8.26 4.97 -13.53
N PHE A 96 -8.80 5.84 -14.40
CA PHE A 96 -8.10 6.30 -15.60
C PHE A 96 -6.84 7.09 -15.28
N MET A 97 -6.84 7.87 -14.21
CA MET A 97 -5.66 8.61 -13.76
C MET A 97 -4.57 7.68 -13.25
N VAL A 98 -4.93 6.63 -12.50
CA VAL A 98 -4.00 5.59 -12.05
C VAL A 98 -3.48 4.77 -13.23
N LEU A 99 -4.35 4.34 -14.16
CA LEU A 99 -3.96 3.65 -15.38
C LEU A 99 -3.05 4.52 -16.26
N GLY A 100 -3.33 5.81 -16.37
CA GLY A 100 -2.48 6.77 -17.08
C GLY A 100 -1.11 6.93 -16.44
N GLY A 101 -1.05 7.05 -15.11
CA GLY A 101 0.21 7.08 -14.35
C GLY A 101 1.03 5.80 -14.53
N ILE A 102 0.37 4.64 -14.47
CA ILE A 102 0.97 3.34 -14.75
C ILE A 102 1.59 3.29 -16.14
N LEU A 103 0.83 3.68 -17.16
CA LEU A 103 1.28 3.66 -18.55
C LEU A 103 2.46 4.61 -18.77
N ALA A 104 2.42 5.80 -18.17
CA ALA A 104 3.53 6.76 -18.22
C ALA A 104 4.81 6.21 -17.59
N VAL A 105 4.71 5.54 -16.43
CA VAL A 105 5.86 4.90 -15.77
C VAL A 105 6.40 3.77 -16.63
N GLN A 106 5.55 2.89 -17.17
CA GLN A 106 5.99 1.81 -18.05
C GLN A 106 6.69 2.33 -19.30
N TRP A 107 6.14 3.36 -19.94
CA TRP A 107 6.73 4.00 -21.11
C TRP A 107 8.09 4.67 -20.81
N ALA A 108 8.22 5.29 -19.65
CA ALA A 108 9.50 5.87 -19.23
C ALA A 108 10.54 4.77 -18.98
N THR A 109 10.16 3.65 -18.38
CA THR A 109 11.07 2.52 -18.13
C THR A 109 11.43 1.73 -19.39
N SER A 110 10.55 1.63 -20.39
CA SER A 110 10.83 0.90 -21.64
C SER A 110 11.69 1.66 -22.64
N ARG A 111 11.83 2.99 -22.47
CA ARG A 111 12.71 3.84 -23.30
C ARG A 111 14.12 4.01 -22.74
N GLY A 112 14.38 3.52 -21.52
CA GLY A 112 15.66 3.66 -20.81
C GLY A 112 16.57 2.44 -20.86
N SER A 113 16.21 1.39 -21.61
CA SER A 113 17.04 0.20 -21.91
C SER A 113 17.60 0.27 -23.32
#